data_AF-A0A257LA30-F1
#
_entry.id   AF-A0A257LA30-F1
#
_cell.length_a   1.000
_cell.length_b   1.000
_cell.length_c   1.000
_cell.angle_alpha   90.00
_cell.angle_beta   90.00
_cell.angle_gamma   90.00
#
_symmetry.space_group_name_H-M   'P 1'
#
loop_
_entity.id
_entity.type
_entity.pdbx_description
1 polymer ?
#
loop_
_entity_poly.entity_id
_entity_poly.type
_entity_poly.pdbx_seq_one_letter_code
_entity_poly.pdbx_strand_id
1 'polypeptide(L)'
;MFEFISIKYIPLKILLCIILVLSSFVASASVGGITLPYLINTSMCIVVAEVENSKPIKYAYQVNEKGDTTLKYEVFEEDTVTLKVTYTLKGNYGNRLRVAFNAHVLCPGSPEFPDKKTVIAFLFTNTNTNLFYPMYSIWGSIVIENQTQQEAIKNRIEEYLEIAKNSKNKSLLREWNVKRIESPWTRDEVIRELMVFKKHKGRIQKVYLSKEFYNSLNRNQKARIAKTFFELDSLTYYDLYLANYISKKDSQKLNAFLIKNLYISTSDFNRYVLMKKYVELFPNKHLQAIAEEFGKKEKGKEKEVLFQEFMAKLPLN
;
A
#
# COMPACT_ATOMS: atom_id res chain seq x y z
N MET A 1 24.34 -33.87 20.99
CA MET A 1 25.74 -33.98 20.54
C MET A 1 25.72 -33.70 19.04
N PHE A 2 25.92 -32.44 18.66
CA PHE A 2 25.88 -32.01 17.25
C PHE A 2 27.32 -31.91 16.75
N GLU A 3 27.65 -32.69 15.72
CA GLU A 3 28.91 -32.57 15.00
C GLU A 3 28.92 -31.25 14.23
N PHE A 4 29.82 -30.36 14.61
CA PHE A 4 30.17 -29.20 13.81
C PHE A 4 30.87 -29.67 12.54
N ILE A 5 30.20 -29.57 11.39
CA ILE A 5 30.87 -29.66 10.10
C ILE A 5 31.76 -28.42 9.98
N SER A 6 33.06 -28.62 10.19
CA SER A 6 34.10 -27.64 9.91
C SER A 6 34.17 -27.42 8.39
N ILE A 7 33.48 -26.39 7.92
CA ILE A 7 33.51 -25.99 6.50
C ILE A 7 34.83 -25.25 6.25
N LYS A 8 35.92 -26.02 6.11
CA LYS A 8 37.16 -25.51 5.51
C LYS A 8 36.99 -25.53 4.00
N TYR A 9 37.02 -24.34 3.41
CA TYR A 9 37.04 -24.04 1.97
C TYR A 9 35.74 -24.30 1.20
N ILE A 10 34.77 -23.39 1.34
CA ILE A 10 33.90 -23.07 0.20
C ILE A 10 34.69 -22.12 -0.72
N PRO A 11 34.96 -22.49 -1.98
CA PRO A 11 35.58 -21.60 -2.94
C PRO A 11 34.83 -20.28 -3.01
N LEU A 12 35.54 -19.15 -3.02
CA LEU A 12 34.95 -17.81 -2.99
C LEU A 12 33.84 -17.61 -4.05
N LYS A 13 33.95 -18.29 -5.20
CA LYS A 13 32.93 -18.31 -6.26
C LYS A 13 31.63 -19.02 -5.87
N ILE A 14 31.70 -20.11 -5.10
CA ILE A 14 30.51 -20.84 -4.61
C ILE A 14 29.85 -20.04 -3.50
N LEU A 15 30.64 -19.40 -2.61
CA LEU A 15 30.10 -18.49 -1.61
C LEU A 15 29.44 -17.26 -2.28
N LEU A 16 30.05 -16.71 -3.33
CA LEU A 16 29.44 -15.64 -4.14
C LEU A 16 28.17 -16.12 -4.84
N CYS A 17 28.13 -17.33 -5.37
CA CYS A 17 26.91 -17.89 -5.98
C CYS A 17 25.81 -18.12 -4.94
N ILE A 18 26.12 -18.59 -3.73
CA ILE A 18 25.15 -18.75 -2.66
C ILE A 18 24.64 -17.38 -2.19
N ILE A 19 25.52 -16.39 -2.03
CA ILE A 19 25.14 -15.01 -1.70
C ILE A 19 24.32 -14.38 -2.83
N LEU A 20 24.67 -14.61 -4.10
CA LEU A 20 23.92 -14.12 -5.26
C LEU A 20 22.55 -14.79 -5.36
N VAL A 21 22.46 -16.10 -5.16
CA VAL A 21 21.20 -16.86 -5.17
C VAL A 21 20.28 -16.46 -3.99
N LEU A 22 20.84 -16.25 -2.80
CA LEU A 22 20.09 -15.73 -1.64
C LEU A 22 19.71 -14.26 -1.82
N SER A 23 20.55 -13.44 -2.46
CA SER A 23 20.23 -12.04 -2.80
C SER A 23 19.19 -11.91 -3.91
N SER A 24 19.04 -12.92 -4.77
CA SER A 24 17.91 -13.02 -5.70
C SER A 24 16.61 -13.52 -5.03
N PHE A 25 16.68 -14.07 -3.82
CA PHE A 25 15.51 -14.36 -2.99
C PHE A 25 15.08 -13.20 -2.09
N VAL A 26 15.95 -12.21 -1.89
CA VAL A 26 15.50 -10.84 -1.60
C VAL A 26 14.99 -10.28 -2.93
N ALA A 27 13.87 -10.85 -3.40
CA ALA A 27 13.06 -10.21 -4.40
C ALA A 27 12.88 -8.78 -3.90
N SER A 28 13.48 -7.82 -4.61
CA SER A 28 13.23 -6.41 -4.39
C SER A 28 11.72 -6.30 -4.31
N ALA A 29 11.18 -6.13 -3.09
CA ALA A 29 9.76 -5.94 -2.90
C ALA A 29 9.45 -4.78 -3.83
N SER A 30 8.76 -5.10 -4.92
CA SER A 30 8.62 -4.14 -5.99
C SER A 30 7.95 -2.92 -5.36
N VAL A 31 8.30 -1.73 -5.80
CA VAL A 31 7.64 -0.49 -5.34
C VAL A 31 6.10 -0.57 -5.51
N GLY A 32 5.59 -1.54 -6.27
CA GLY A 32 4.21 -2.04 -6.13
C GLY A 32 4.12 -2.97 -4.92
N GLY A 33 3.69 -2.42 -3.77
CA GLY A 33 3.55 -3.13 -2.50
C GLY A 33 2.72 -4.42 -2.56
N ILE A 34 2.68 -5.14 -1.45
CA ILE A 34 2.01 -6.44 -1.38
C ILE A 34 0.49 -6.28 -1.44
N THR A 35 -0.15 -7.15 -2.22
CA THR A 35 -1.59 -7.12 -2.49
C THR A 35 -2.37 -7.88 -1.42
N LEU A 36 -3.58 -7.43 -1.11
CA LEU A 36 -4.45 -8.14 -0.17
C LEU A 36 -4.76 -9.58 -0.63
N PRO A 37 -5.08 -9.86 -1.91
CA PRO A 37 -5.19 -11.23 -2.42
C PRO A 37 -3.97 -12.10 -2.12
N TYR A 38 -2.77 -11.53 -2.27
CA TYR A 38 -1.54 -12.25 -2.04
C TYR A 38 -1.35 -12.57 -0.56
N LEU A 39 -1.56 -11.61 0.34
CA LEU A 39 -1.54 -11.85 1.79
C LEU A 39 -2.53 -12.94 2.18
N ILE A 40 -3.77 -12.87 1.68
CA ILE A 40 -4.81 -13.86 2.01
C ILE A 40 -4.41 -15.27 1.55
N ASN A 41 -3.89 -15.40 0.33
CA ASN A 41 -3.51 -16.70 -0.22
C ASN A 41 -2.31 -17.32 0.51
N THR A 42 -1.30 -16.51 0.83
CA THR A 42 -0.03 -16.98 1.36
C THR A 42 0.00 -17.11 2.89
N SER A 43 -0.89 -16.41 3.60
CA SER A 43 -1.04 -16.58 5.06
C SER A 43 -1.52 -17.99 5.39
N MET A 44 -0.93 -18.61 6.41
CA MET A 44 -1.47 -19.84 7.00
C MET A 44 -2.56 -19.53 8.02
N CYS A 45 -2.49 -18.37 8.66
CA CYS A 45 -3.45 -17.89 9.64
C CYS A 45 -3.78 -16.41 9.40
N ILE A 46 -5.06 -16.06 9.50
CA ILE A 46 -5.51 -14.66 9.44
C ILE A 46 -6.47 -14.47 10.61
N VAL A 47 -6.19 -13.50 11.49
CA VAL A 47 -6.96 -13.25 12.70
C VAL A 47 -7.26 -11.77 12.88
N VAL A 48 -8.42 -11.50 13.47
CA VAL A 48 -8.68 -10.24 14.19
C VAL A 48 -8.29 -10.49 15.63
N ALA A 49 -7.43 -9.64 16.19
CA ALA A 49 -6.92 -9.84 17.54
C ALA A 49 -6.65 -8.51 18.26
N GLU A 50 -6.78 -8.53 19.58
CA GLU A 50 -6.26 -7.50 20.47
C GLU A 50 -4.78 -7.79 20.74
N VAL A 51 -3.95 -6.76 20.63
CA VAL A 51 -2.51 -6.84 20.89
C VAL A 51 -2.24 -6.71 22.38
N GLU A 52 -1.49 -7.65 22.95
CA GLU A 52 -1.06 -7.66 24.35
C GLU A 52 0.46 -7.77 24.46
N ASN A 53 1.02 -7.08 25.46
CA ASN A 53 2.44 -7.12 25.83
C ASN A 53 3.36 -6.64 24.70
N SER A 54 2.92 -5.65 23.92
CA SER A 54 3.81 -5.03 22.95
C SER A 54 4.75 -4.06 23.66
N LYS A 55 6.06 -4.25 23.46
CA LYS A 55 7.05 -3.28 23.96
C LYS A 55 7.07 -2.06 23.03
N PRO A 56 7.07 -0.84 23.57
CA PRO A 56 7.20 0.36 22.73
C PRO A 56 8.56 0.35 22.04
N ILE A 57 8.53 0.55 20.72
CA ILE A 57 9.72 0.64 19.88
C ILE A 57 10.51 1.89 20.30
N LYS A 58 11.70 1.69 20.89
CA LYS A 58 12.63 2.79 21.18
C LYS A 58 13.65 2.88 20.05
N TYR A 59 13.54 3.92 19.24
CA TYR A 59 14.60 4.29 18.30
C TYR A 59 15.69 5.05 19.08
N ALA A 60 16.88 4.46 19.21
CA ALA A 60 18.03 5.17 19.77
C ALA A 60 18.77 5.88 18.63
N TYR A 61 18.71 7.20 18.62
CA TYR A 61 19.53 8.04 17.75
C TYR A 61 20.80 8.42 18.53
N GLN A 62 21.99 8.07 18.02
CA GLN A 62 23.25 8.63 18.52
C GLN A 62 23.70 9.76 17.61
N VAL A 63 23.83 10.94 18.19
CA VAL A 63 24.51 12.08 17.55
C VAL A 63 26.00 11.91 17.82
N ASN A 64 26.80 11.78 16.77
CA ASN A 64 28.25 11.72 16.92
C ASN A 64 28.80 13.08 17.40
N GLU A 65 30.06 13.14 17.82
CA GLU A 65 30.70 14.38 18.30
C GLU A 65 30.74 15.51 17.24
N LYS A 66 30.46 15.19 15.96
CA LYS A 66 30.38 16.14 14.85
C LYS A 66 28.95 16.65 14.57
N GLY A 67 27.95 16.18 15.31
CA GLY A 67 26.55 16.52 15.10
C GLY A 67 25.81 15.63 14.09
N ASP A 68 26.45 14.62 13.51
CA ASP A 68 25.78 13.68 12.60
C ASP A 68 25.00 12.63 13.39
N THR A 69 23.72 12.49 13.06
CA THR A 69 22.87 11.44 13.62
C THR A 69 23.14 10.13 12.90
N THR A 70 23.78 9.18 13.59
CA THR A 70 23.93 7.81 13.12
C THR A 70 22.96 6.88 13.85
N LEU A 71 22.17 6.13 13.08
CA LEU A 71 21.39 5.01 13.60
C LEU A 71 22.35 3.87 13.92
N LYS A 72 22.50 3.55 15.21
CA LYS A 72 23.26 2.38 15.63
C LYS A 72 22.29 1.20 15.71
N TYR A 73 22.48 0.22 14.84
CA TYR A 73 21.77 -1.05 14.92
C TYR A 73 22.44 -1.90 16.01
N GLU A 74 21.83 -2.02 17.19
CA GLU A 74 22.04 -3.25 17.95
C GLU A 74 21.27 -4.35 17.20
N VAL A 75 21.91 -5.50 17.01
CA VAL A 75 21.23 -6.68 16.46
C VAL A 75 20.27 -7.14 17.55
N PHE A 76 19.05 -6.61 17.52
CA PHE A 76 18.05 -6.88 18.55
C PHE A 76 17.45 -8.29 18.37
N GLU A 77 17.21 -8.96 19.50
CA GLU A 77 16.43 -10.19 19.59
C GLU A 77 15.06 -10.00 18.93
N GLU A 78 14.48 -11.07 18.37
CA GLU A 78 13.12 -11.03 17.83
C GLU A 78 12.14 -10.50 18.90
N ASP A 79 11.45 -9.40 18.61
CA ASP A 79 10.41 -8.90 19.49
C ASP A 79 9.22 -9.86 19.39
N THR A 80 8.68 -10.26 20.54
CA THR A 80 7.50 -11.10 20.59
C THR A 80 6.32 -10.34 21.18
N VAL A 81 5.18 -10.43 20.51
CA VAL A 81 3.89 -9.91 21.00
C VAL A 81 2.89 -11.06 21.14
N THR A 82 1.91 -10.88 22.02
CA THR A 82 0.80 -11.82 22.14
C THR A 82 -0.44 -11.24 21.48
N LEU A 83 -1.06 -12.01 20.58
CA LEU A 83 -2.33 -11.66 19.96
C LEU A 83 -3.44 -12.46 20.63
N LYS A 84 -4.36 -11.77 21.30
CA LYS A 84 -5.59 -12.34 21.83
C LYS A 84 -6.64 -12.34 20.72
N VAL A 85 -6.85 -13.51 20.11
CA VAL A 85 -7.72 -13.68 18.94
C VAL A 85 -9.17 -13.49 19.36
N THR A 86 -9.83 -12.54 18.69
CA THR A 86 -11.27 -12.28 18.84
C THR A 86 -12.06 -12.91 17.69
N TYR A 87 -11.44 -13.06 16.53
CA TYR A 87 -12.05 -13.72 15.37
C TYR A 87 -11.00 -14.33 14.45
N THR A 88 -11.30 -15.51 13.91
CA THR A 88 -10.41 -16.20 12.96
C THR A 88 -11.00 -16.17 11.56
N LEU A 89 -10.26 -15.57 10.62
CA LEU A 89 -10.62 -15.48 9.21
C LEU A 89 -10.08 -16.66 8.41
N LYS A 90 -8.89 -17.17 8.77
CA LYS A 90 -8.24 -18.32 8.13
C LYS A 90 -7.38 -19.08 9.13
N GLY A 91 -7.36 -20.40 9.03
CA GLY A 91 -6.61 -21.29 9.93
C GLY A 91 -7.35 -21.58 11.24
N ASN A 92 -6.75 -22.40 12.11
CA ASN A 92 -7.26 -22.65 13.46
C ASN A 92 -6.08 -22.97 14.39
N TYR A 93 -5.70 -22.01 15.24
CA TYR A 93 -4.49 -22.07 16.06
C TYR A 93 -4.71 -21.63 17.51
N GLY A 94 -5.95 -21.68 17.99
CA GLY A 94 -6.33 -21.26 19.35
C GLY A 94 -6.61 -19.76 19.48
N ASN A 95 -6.78 -19.30 20.72
CA ASN A 95 -7.24 -17.94 21.05
C ASN A 95 -6.12 -16.98 21.47
N ARG A 96 -4.88 -17.45 21.62
CA ARG A 96 -3.70 -16.64 21.95
C ARG A 96 -2.52 -17.09 21.11
N LEU A 97 -2.01 -16.19 20.28
CA LEU A 97 -0.88 -16.46 19.37
C LEU A 97 0.33 -15.64 19.80
N ARG A 98 1.50 -16.28 19.87
CA ARG A 98 2.77 -15.55 20.03
C ARG A 98 3.32 -15.22 18.65
N VAL A 99 3.56 -13.95 18.38
CA VAL A 99 4.06 -13.47 17.09
C VAL A 99 5.44 -12.86 17.29
N ALA A 100 6.45 -13.41 16.61
CA ALA A 100 7.78 -12.85 16.52
C ALA A 100 7.88 -11.92 15.31
N PHE A 101 8.44 -10.73 15.51
CA PHE A 101 8.68 -9.76 14.45
C PHE A 101 9.90 -8.89 14.79
N ASN A 102 10.46 -8.22 13.78
CA ASN A 102 11.58 -7.31 14.00
C ASN A 102 11.07 -5.86 13.94
N ALA A 103 10.86 -5.26 15.11
CA ALA A 103 10.33 -3.90 15.23
C ALA A 103 11.28 -2.80 14.73
N HIS A 104 12.55 -3.13 14.45
CA HIS A 104 13.60 -2.18 14.13
C HIS A 104 13.89 -2.06 12.63
N VAL A 105 13.17 -2.78 11.77
CA VAL A 105 13.32 -2.65 10.32
C VAL A 105 12.67 -1.34 9.85
N LEU A 106 13.47 -0.46 9.24
CA LEU A 106 13.02 0.85 8.74
C LEU A 106 12.51 0.80 7.29
N CYS A 107 13.06 -0.09 6.45
CA CYS A 107 12.71 -0.15 5.03
C CYS A 107 12.88 -1.56 4.43
N PRO A 108 11.80 -2.19 3.94
CA PRO A 108 10.40 -1.85 4.24
C PRO A 108 10.17 -1.92 5.76
N GLY A 109 9.37 -1.01 6.31
CA GLY A 109 9.13 -0.92 7.76
C GLY A 109 8.62 -2.24 8.38
N SER A 110 8.77 -2.39 9.70
CA SER A 110 8.16 -3.49 10.45
C SER A 110 6.63 -3.51 10.36
N PRO A 111 5.96 -4.67 10.47
CA PRO A 111 4.53 -4.70 10.82
C PRO A 111 4.31 -4.02 12.17
N GLU A 112 3.13 -3.44 12.35
CA GLU A 112 2.76 -2.71 13.55
C GLU A 112 1.86 -3.56 14.45
N PHE A 113 2.27 -3.69 15.71
CA PHE A 113 1.47 -4.31 16.78
C PHE A 113 1.45 -3.38 17.99
N PRO A 114 0.70 -2.26 17.97
CA PRO A 114 0.68 -1.33 19.10
C PRO A 114 -0.10 -1.95 20.28
N ASP A 115 0.42 -1.80 21.49
CA ASP A 115 -0.19 -2.38 22.70
C ASP A 115 -1.66 -1.96 22.85
N LYS A 116 -2.54 -2.92 23.17
CA LYS A 116 -3.99 -2.75 23.37
C LYS A 116 -4.76 -2.25 22.14
N LYS A 117 -4.17 -2.29 20.95
CA LYS A 117 -4.88 -2.03 19.70
C LYS A 117 -5.43 -3.32 19.11
N THR A 118 -6.52 -3.19 18.36
CA THR A 118 -7.01 -4.27 17.51
C THR A 118 -6.25 -4.28 16.20
N VAL A 119 -5.87 -5.46 15.73
CA VAL A 119 -5.20 -5.65 14.44
C VAL A 119 -5.88 -6.77 13.64
N ILE A 120 -5.83 -6.65 12.32
CA ILE A 120 -5.95 -7.82 11.43
C ILE A 120 -4.53 -8.27 11.11
N ALA A 121 -4.16 -9.46 11.57
CA ALA A 121 -2.83 -10.03 11.38
C ALA A 121 -2.83 -11.12 10.31
N PHE A 122 -1.87 -11.04 9.39
CA PHE A 122 -1.59 -12.03 8.35
C PHE A 122 -0.36 -12.81 8.78
N LEU A 123 -0.50 -14.09 9.08
CA LEU A 123 0.54 -14.87 9.77
C LEU A 123 0.89 -16.15 9.01
N PHE A 124 2.15 -16.55 9.12
CA PHE A 124 2.61 -17.91 8.83
C PHE A 124 3.29 -18.50 10.07
N THR A 125 3.45 -19.81 10.07
CA THR A 125 4.15 -20.52 11.14
C THR A 125 4.90 -21.70 10.53
N ASN A 126 6.04 -22.06 11.12
CA ASN A 126 6.67 -23.34 10.80
C ASN A 126 5.98 -24.42 11.64
N THR A 127 5.68 -25.57 11.04
CA THR A 127 4.88 -26.66 11.63
C THR A 127 5.39 -27.19 12.98
N ASN A 128 6.59 -26.80 13.41
CA ASN A 128 7.27 -27.32 14.60
C ASN A 128 7.39 -26.28 15.74
N THR A 129 6.78 -25.09 15.60
CA THR A 129 6.88 -24.02 16.62
C THR A 129 5.51 -23.43 16.97
N ASN A 130 5.26 -23.15 18.25
CA ASN A 130 4.11 -22.36 18.72
C ASN A 130 4.28 -20.84 18.47
N LEU A 131 5.15 -20.48 17.53
CA LEU A 131 5.53 -19.12 17.18
C LEU A 131 5.04 -18.82 15.77
N PHE A 132 4.42 -17.66 15.63
CA PHE A 132 3.94 -17.12 14.37
C PHE A 132 4.83 -15.98 13.92
N TYR A 133 4.85 -15.75 12.62
CA TYR A 133 5.57 -14.66 12.01
C TYR A 133 4.62 -13.89 11.10
N PRO A 134 4.70 -12.55 11.11
CA PRO A 134 3.91 -11.72 10.21
C PRO A 134 4.30 -11.99 8.76
N MET A 135 3.29 -12.03 7.89
CA MET A 135 3.48 -12.13 6.46
C MET A 135 4.06 -10.83 5.94
N TYR A 136 5.34 -10.86 5.59
CA TYR A 136 6.07 -9.70 5.10
C TYR A 136 6.15 -8.57 6.13
N SER A 137 6.83 -7.48 5.76
CA SER A 137 7.18 -6.35 6.64
C SER A 137 5.93 -5.52 7.01
N ILE A 138 5.80 -4.26 6.59
CA ILE A 138 4.65 -3.40 6.95
C ILE A 138 3.25 -3.97 6.66
N TRP A 139 3.15 -4.97 5.77
CA TRP A 139 1.88 -5.54 5.35
C TRP A 139 1.39 -6.72 6.20
N GLY A 140 2.21 -7.17 7.16
CA GLY A 140 1.87 -8.32 8.01
C GLY A 140 0.78 -8.05 9.03
N SER A 141 0.43 -6.78 9.26
CA SER A 141 -0.68 -6.37 10.11
C SER A 141 -1.37 -5.12 9.55
N ILE A 142 -2.65 -4.97 9.89
CA ILE A 142 -3.43 -3.75 9.70
C ILE A 142 -3.93 -3.33 11.07
N VAL A 143 -3.48 -2.17 11.56
CA VAL A 143 -3.99 -1.56 12.80
C VAL A 143 -5.39 -1.03 12.55
N ILE A 144 -6.32 -1.40 13.42
CA ILE A 144 -7.74 -1.04 13.31
C ILE A 144 -8.00 0.21 14.16
N GLU A 145 -8.53 1.24 13.52
CA GLU A 145 -8.91 2.51 14.14
C GLU A 145 -10.31 2.44 14.75
N ASN A 146 -11.23 1.74 14.10
CA ASN A 146 -12.63 1.63 14.53
C ASN A 146 -13.32 0.37 13.99
N GLN A 147 -14.50 0.06 14.54
CA GLN A 147 -15.29 -1.12 14.20
C GLN A 147 -15.73 -1.14 12.72
N THR A 148 -16.07 0.01 12.14
CA THR A 148 -16.51 0.10 10.73
C THR A 148 -15.38 -0.29 9.77
N GLN A 149 -14.15 0.15 10.05
CA GLN A 149 -12.95 -0.28 9.31
C GLN A 149 -12.72 -1.78 9.45
N GLN A 150 -12.80 -2.30 10.69
CA GLN A 150 -12.64 -3.73 10.95
C GLN A 150 -13.60 -4.56 10.11
N GLU A 151 -14.89 -4.24 10.16
CA GLU A 151 -15.93 -4.97 9.43
C GLU A 151 -15.75 -4.85 7.92
N ALA A 152 -15.41 -3.66 7.43
CA ALA A 152 -15.17 -3.45 6.00
C ALA A 152 -14.05 -4.37 5.49
N ILE A 153 -12.89 -4.38 6.15
CA ILE A 153 -11.72 -5.18 5.74
C ILE A 153 -11.99 -6.67 5.95
N LYS A 154 -12.55 -7.05 7.11
CA LYS A 154 -12.94 -8.42 7.44
C LYS A 154 -13.86 -9.01 6.35
N ASN A 155 -14.92 -8.29 5.98
CA ASN A 155 -15.86 -8.72 4.95
C ASN A 155 -15.19 -8.88 3.58
N ARG A 156 -14.21 -8.01 3.23
CA ARG A 156 -13.45 -8.18 1.97
C ARG A 156 -12.61 -9.46 2.00
N ILE A 157 -11.99 -9.80 3.13
CA ILE A 157 -11.19 -11.01 3.29
C ILE A 157 -12.08 -12.26 3.18
N GLU A 158 -13.21 -12.29 3.88
CA GLU A 158 -14.17 -13.42 3.85
C GLU A 158 -14.73 -13.63 2.44
N GLU A 159 -15.18 -12.57 1.76
CA GLU A 159 -15.63 -12.66 0.36
C GLU A 159 -14.54 -13.23 -0.56
N TYR A 160 -13.28 -12.80 -0.39
CA TYR A 160 -12.18 -13.31 -1.21
C TYR A 160 -11.89 -14.79 -0.95
N LEU A 161 -11.93 -15.23 0.30
CA LEU A 161 -11.75 -16.64 0.66
C LEU A 161 -12.81 -17.53 0.00
N GLU A 162 -14.07 -17.09 -0.07
CA GLU A 162 -15.12 -17.82 -0.79
C GLU A 162 -14.93 -17.81 -2.31
N ILE A 163 -14.46 -16.68 -2.87
CA ILE A 163 -14.13 -16.60 -4.30
C ILE A 163 -12.96 -17.52 -4.64
N ALA A 164 -11.94 -17.60 -3.79
CA ALA A 164 -10.73 -18.39 -4.00
C ALA A 164 -11.02 -19.91 -4.08
N LYS A 165 -12.04 -20.40 -3.35
CA LYS A 165 -12.54 -21.77 -3.48
C LYS A 165 -13.08 -22.08 -4.89
N ASN A 166 -13.54 -21.05 -5.60
CA ASN A 166 -14.14 -21.11 -6.93
C ASN A 166 -13.27 -20.37 -7.96
N SER A 167 -11.99 -20.75 -8.07
CA SER A 167 -10.91 -20.07 -8.82
C SER A 167 -11.18 -19.69 -10.28
N LYS A 168 -12.26 -20.20 -10.90
CA LYS A 168 -12.67 -19.87 -12.26
C LYS A 168 -13.61 -18.65 -12.36
N ASN A 169 -14.17 -18.15 -11.27
CA ASN A 169 -15.18 -17.09 -11.33
C ASN A 169 -14.61 -15.67 -11.40
N LYS A 170 -14.06 -15.33 -12.58
CA LYS A 170 -13.54 -13.98 -12.88
C LYS A 170 -14.58 -12.87 -12.65
N SER A 171 -15.87 -13.18 -12.73
CA SER A 171 -16.94 -12.19 -12.49
C SER A 171 -17.04 -11.77 -11.03
N LEU A 172 -16.98 -12.74 -10.11
CA LEU A 172 -16.97 -12.44 -8.68
C LEU A 172 -15.72 -11.67 -8.27
N LEU A 173 -14.55 -12.00 -8.83
CA LEU A 173 -13.32 -11.26 -8.55
C LEU A 173 -13.40 -9.80 -9.02
N ARG A 174 -14.00 -9.55 -10.20
CA ARG A 174 -14.25 -8.19 -10.69
C ARG A 174 -15.18 -7.44 -9.73
N GLU A 175 -16.27 -8.07 -9.33
CA GLU A 175 -17.23 -7.47 -8.39
C GLU A 175 -16.60 -7.16 -7.04
N TRP A 176 -15.77 -8.08 -6.53
CA TRP A 176 -15.01 -7.90 -5.31
C TRP A 176 -14.06 -6.69 -5.37
N ASN A 177 -13.34 -6.52 -6.49
CA ASN A 177 -12.50 -5.34 -6.70
C ASN A 177 -13.31 -4.04 -6.79
N VAL A 178 -14.50 -4.06 -7.40
CA VAL A 178 -15.39 -2.88 -7.42
C VAL A 178 -15.81 -2.51 -6.00
N LYS A 179 -16.25 -3.48 -5.19
CA LYS A 179 -16.61 -3.23 -3.79
C LYS A 179 -15.43 -2.73 -2.96
N ARG A 180 -14.20 -3.19 -3.25
CA ARG A 180 -12.98 -2.65 -2.61
C ARG A 180 -12.72 -1.20 -2.98
N ILE A 181 -12.99 -0.80 -4.22
CA ILE A 181 -12.88 0.59 -4.67
C ILE A 181 -13.92 1.46 -3.96
N GLU A 182 -15.13 0.94 -3.71
CA GLU A 182 -16.19 1.69 -3.03
C GLU A 182 -15.83 2.03 -1.57
N SER A 183 -15.17 1.13 -0.86
CA SER A 183 -14.82 1.29 0.55
C SER A 183 -13.58 2.17 0.74
N PRO A 184 -13.64 3.25 1.55
CA PRO A 184 -12.46 4.08 1.84
C PRO A 184 -11.35 3.30 2.55
N TRP A 185 -11.68 2.22 3.25
CA TRP A 185 -10.72 1.40 4.01
C TRP A 185 -9.90 0.44 3.14
N THR A 186 -10.31 0.20 1.89
CA THR A 186 -9.64 -0.77 0.99
C THR A 186 -9.34 -0.22 -0.40
N ARG A 187 -9.81 0.98 -0.71
CA ARG A 187 -9.70 1.60 -2.03
C ARG A 187 -8.25 1.81 -2.45
N ASP A 188 -7.45 2.38 -1.57
CA ASP A 188 -6.04 2.67 -1.87
C ASP A 188 -5.25 1.40 -2.22
N GLU A 189 -5.51 0.30 -1.49
CA GLU A 189 -4.90 -0.98 -1.78
C GLU A 189 -5.28 -1.49 -3.17
N VAL A 190 -6.57 -1.56 -3.50
CA VAL A 190 -6.99 -2.07 -4.80
C VAL A 190 -6.55 -1.17 -5.95
N ILE A 191 -6.48 0.15 -5.75
CA ILE A 191 -5.91 1.06 -6.75
C ILE A 191 -4.44 0.71 -7.00
N ARG A 192 -3.62 0.57 -5.95
CA ARG A 192 -2.21 0.17 -6.07
C ARG A 192 -2.05 -1.17 -6.77
N GLU A 193 -2.90 -2.13 -6.46
CA GLU A 193 -2.91 -3.45 -7.12
C GLU A 193 -3.22 -3.37 -8.62
N LEU A 194 -4.07 -2.43 -9.02
CA LEU A 194 -4.46 -2.21 -10.40
C LEU A 194 -3.49 -1.30 -11.17
N MET A 195 -2.50 -0.69 -10.51
CA MET A 195 -1.50 0.15 -11.16
C MET A 195 -0.56 -0.69 -12.02
N VAL A 196 -0.35 -0.21 -13.25
CA VAL A 196 0.62 -0.75 -14.20
C VAL A 196 1.74 0.26 -14.37
N PHE A 197 2.97 -0.21 -14.18
CA PHE A 197 4.19 0.58 -14.30
C PHE A 197 4.84 0.36 -15.67
N LYS A 198 4.80 1.38 -16.54
CA LYS A 198 5.60 1.37 -17.77
C LYS A 198 7.02 1.80 -17.43
N LYS A 199 7.97 0.88 -17.54
CA LYS A 199 9.40 1.14 -17.32
C LYS A 199 10.13 1.35 -18.65
N HIS A 200 11.09 2.26 -18.68
CA HIS A 200 12.06 2.41 -19.76
C HIS A 200 13.45 2.52 -19.14
N LYS A 201 14.40 1.67 -19.59
CA LYS A 201 15.76 1.59 -19.04
C LYS A 201 15.78 1.48 -17.51
N GLY A 202 14.94 0.60 -16.94
CA GLY A 202 14.83 0.39 -15.50
C GLY A 202 14.12 1.50 -14.71
N ARG A 203 13.81 2.65 -15.33
CA ARG A 203 13.12 3.77 -14.66
C ARG A 203 11.62 3.72 -14.94
N ILE A 204 10.81 3.96 -13.91
CA ILE A 204 9.36 4.11 -14.04
C ILE A 204 9.09 5.40 -14.83
N GLN A 205 8.47 5.28 -16.00
CA GLN A 205 8.13 6.40 -16.89
C GLN A 205 6.69 6.85 -16.72
N LYS A 206 5.78 5.89 -16.56
CA LYS A 206 4.35 6.17 -16.43
C LYS A 206 3.70 5.14 -15.53
N VAL A 207 2.76 5.62 -14.72
CA VAL A 207 1.86 4.80 -13.92
C VAL A 207 0.44 5.07 -14.41
N TYR A 208 -0.36 4.02 -14.59
CA TYR A 208 -1.77 4.12 -14.99
C TYR A 208 -2.53 2.90 -14.46
N LEU A 209 -3.86 2.97 -14.39
CA LEU A 209 -4.65 1.80 -14.02
C LEU A 209 -4.84 0.83 -15.18
N SER A 210 -4.89 -0.46 -14.86
CA SER A 210 -5.07 -1.54 -15.82
C SER A 210 -6.26 -1.32 -16.75
N LYS A 211 -5.98 -1.10 -18.04
CA LYS A 211 -7.02 -1.02 -19.08
C LYS A 211 -7.79 -2.33 -19.21
N GLU A 212 -7.14 -3.46 -18.97
CA GLU A 212 -7.77 -4.79 -19.00
C GLU A 212 -8.86 -4.90 -17.94
N PHE A 213 -8.57 -4.47 -16.71
CA PHE A 213 -9.57 -4.43 -15.65
C PHE A 213 -10.75 -3.55 -16.05
N TYR A 214 -10.51 -2.30 -16.48
CA TYR A 214 -11.57 -1.39 -16.89
C TYR A 214 -12.45 -1.93 -18.04
N ASN A 215 -11.82 -2.54 -19.05
CA ASN A 215 -12.53 -3.11 -20.19
C ASN A 215 -13.38 -4.32 -19.79
N SER A 216 -12.99 -5.03 -18.73
CA SER A 216 -13.74 -6.17 -18.20
C SER A 216 -14.96 -5.79 -17.36
N LEU A 217 -15.10 -4.51 -16.97
CA LEU A 217 -16.22 -4.02 -16.16
C LEU A 217 -17.48 -3.81 -17.02
N ASN A 218 -18.62 -4.23 -16.47
CA ASN A 218 -19.92 -3.92 -17.06
C ASN A 218 -20.34 -2.46 -16.77
N ARG A 219 -21.46 -2.02 -17.39
CA ARG A 219 -21.95 -0.63 -17.27
C ARG A 219 -22.28 -0.24 -15.82
N ASN A 220 -22.89 -1.15 -15.05
CA ASN A 220 -23.25 -0.89 -13.65
C ASN A 220 -21.99 -0.69 -12.78
N GLN A 221 -20.98 -1.55 -12.96
CA GLN A 221 -19.71 -1.47 -12.25
C GLN A 221 -18.96 -0.16 -12.55
N LYS A 222 -18.93 0.26 -13.82
CA LYS A 222 -18.35 1.56 -14.21
C LYS A 222 -19.09 2.73 -13.56
N ALA A 223 -20.42 2.68 -13.55
CA ALA A 223 -21.25 3.71 -12.92
C ALA A 223 -21.02 3.81 -11.41
N ARG A 224 -20.85 2.67 -10.73
CA ARG A 224 -20.53 2.61 -9.30
C ARG A 224 -19.16 3.21 -8.98
N ILE A 225 -18.11 2.85 -9.74
CA ILE A 225 -16.78 3.47 -9.59
C ILE A 225 -16.85 4.99 -9.80
N ALA A 226 -17.56 5.44 -10.85
CA ALA A 226 -17.72 6.86 -11.11
C ALA A 226 -18.47 7.58 -9.97
N LYS A 227 -19.55 6.97 -9.47
CA LYS A 227 -20.31 7.47 -8.32
C LYS A 227 -19.40 7.63 -7.10
N THR A 228 -18.67 6.57 -6.72
CA THR A 228 -17.72 6.61 -5.60
C THR A 228 -16.70 7.72 -5.77
N PHE A 229 -16.09 7.86 -6.95
CA PHE A 229 -15.09 8.89 -7.20
C PHE A 229 -15.65 10.31 -7.02
N PHE A 230 -16.88 10.56 -7.48
CA PHE A 230 -17.52 11.86 -7.36
C PHE A 230 -18.09 12.17 -5.96
N GLU A 231 -18.23 11.17 -5.09
CA GLU A 231 -18.67 11.31 -3.70
C GLU A 231 -17.50 11.58 -2.74
N LEU A 232 -16.26 11.63 -3.22
CA LEU A 232 -15.09 11.93 -2.39
C LEU A 232 -15.02 13.41 -2.03
N ASP A 233 -14.87 13.68 -0.73
CA ASP A 233 -14.67 15.05 -0.20
C ASP A 233 -13.30 15.61 -0.54
N SER A 234 -12.28 14.74 -0.59
CA SER A 234 -10.92 15.08 -1.01
C SER A 234 -10.29 13.92 -1.76
N LEU A 235 -9.31 14.22 -2.62
CA LEU A 235 -8.61 13.23 -3.43
C LEU A 235 -7.22 12.95 -2.87
N THR A 236 -6.94 11.67 -2.59
CA THR A 236 -5.57 11.20 -2.35
C THR A 236 -4.81 11.06 -3.68
N TYR A 237 -3.50 10.85 -3.57
CA TYR A 237 -2.65 10.49 -4.72
C TYR A 237 -3.19 9.28 -5.49
N TYR A 238 -3.70 8.27 -4.77
CA TYR A 238 -4.21 7.04 -5.38
C TYR A 238 -5.58 7.26 -6.02
N ASP A 239 -6.50 8.00 -5.39
CA ASP A 239 -7.83 8.27 -5.94
C ASP A 239 -7.77 8.90 -7.34
N LEU A 240 -6.77 9.76 -7.60
CA LEU A 240 -6.59 10.42 -8.90
C LEU A 240 -6.40 9.44 -10.06
N TYR A 241 -5.97 8.21 -9.79
CA TYR A 241 -5.85 7.20 -10.82
C TYR A 241 -7.22 6.67 -11.28
N LEU A 242 -8.25 6.70 -10.42
CA LEU A 242 -9.63 6.34 -10.79
C LEU A 242 -10.23 7.31 -11.81
N ALA A 243 -9.73 8.55 -11.90
CA ALA A 243 -10.16 9.49 -12.92
C ALA A 243 -9.97 8.92 -14.36
N ASN A 244 -9.03 7.99 -14.56
CA ASN A 244 -8.84 7.30 -15.85
C ASN A 244 -9.99 6.32 -16.20
N TYR A 245 -10.81 5.93 -15.23
CA TYR A 245 -11.96 5.04 -15.42
C TYR A 245 -13.27 5.81 -15.56
N ILE A 246 -13.23 7.14 -15.46
CA ILE A 246 -14.42 7.98 -15.67
C ILE A 246 -14.70 8.06 -17.17
N SER A 247 -15.98 7.94 -17.53
CA SER A 247 -16.39 7.88 -18.93
C SER A 247 -16.22 9.25 -19.60
N LYS A 248 -15.98 9.27 -20.92
CA LYS A 248 -15.94 10.53 -21.68
C LYS A 248 -17.24 11.35 -21.59
N LYS A 249 -18.38 10.68 -21.37
CA LYS A 249 -19.68 11.35 -21.20
C LYS A 249 -19.71 12.21 -19.93
N ASP A 250 -18.94 11.83 -18.92
CA ASP A 250 -18.84 12.54 -17.64
C ASP A 250 -17.67 13.54 -17.62
N SER A 251 -17.06 13.85 -18.77
CA SER A 251 -15.85 14.69 -18.86
C SER A 251 -16.04 16.10 -18.28
N GLN A 252 -17.19 16.74 -18.50
CA GLN A 252 -17.52 18.04 -17.91
C GLN A 252 -17.63 17.95 -16.38
N LYS A 253 -18.30 16.91 -15.87
CA LYS A 253 -18.42 16.66 -14.42
C LYS A 253 -17.05 16.36 -13.80
N LEU A 254 -16.22 15.59 -14.50
CA LEU A 254 -14.83 15.31 -14.11
C LEU A 254 -13.99 16.58 -14.04
N ASN A 255 -14.09 17.44 -15.06
CA ASN A 255 -13.41 18.73 -15.09
C ASN A 255 -13.78 19.56 -13.85
N ALA A 256 -15.07 19.79 -13.62
CA ALA A 256 -15.56 20.57 -12.47
C ALA A 256 -15.11 19.97 -11.13
N PHE A 257 -15.16 18.64 -11.00
CA PHE A 257 -14.76 17.95 -9.78
C PHE A 257 -13.26 18.07 -9.46
N LEU A 258 -12.39 17.97 -10.48
CA LEU A 258 -10.95 18.17 -10.31
C LEU A 258 -10.62 19.63 -9.98
N ILE A 259 -11.30 20.59 -10.61
CA ILE A 259 -11.14 22.03 -10.31
C ILE A 259 -11.54 22.31 -8.86
N LYS A 260 -12.69 21.79 -8.40
CA LYS A 260 -13.12 21.90 -7.00
C LYS A 260 -12.04 21.37 -6.03
N ASN A 261 -11.47 20.20 -6.35
CA ASN A 261 -10.42 19.59 -5.52
C ASN A 261 -9.11 20.39 -5.52
N LEU A 262 -8.77 21.08 -6.62
CA LEU A 262 -7.64 22.02 -6.66
C LEU A 262 -7.87 23.19 -5.71
N TYR A 263 -9.06 23.79 -5.71
CA TYR A 263 -9.39 24.94 -4.83
C TYR A 263 -9.27 24.62 -3.33
N ILE A 264 -9.65 23.41 -2.92
CA ILE A 264 -9.58 23.00 -1.50
C ILE A 264 -8.23 22.38 -1.10
N SER A 265 -7.30 22.25 -2.05
CA SER A 265 -6.00 21.62 -1.80
C SER A 265 -5.05 22.56 -1.07
N THR A 266 -4.59 22.13 0.11
CA THR A 266 -3.74 22.95 1.00
C THR A 266 -2.25 22.61 0.92
N SER A 267 -1.89 21.42 0.42
CA SER A 267 -0.49 21.00 0.34
C SER A 267 0.08 21.14 -1.08
N ASP A 268 1.31 21.62 -1.19
CA ASP A 268 2.02 21.73 -2.47
C ASP A 268 2.07 20.38 -3.21
N PHE A 269 2.26 19.29 -2.47
CA PHE A 269 2.28 17.95 -3.04
C PHE A 269 0.93 17.61 -3.70
N ASN A 270 -0.19 17.80 -3.00
CA ASN A 270 -1.50 17.49 -3.55
C ASN A 270 -1.85 18.39 -4.74
N ARG A 271 -1.53 19.70 -4.66
CA ARG A 271 -1.70 20.63 -5.77
C ARG A 271 -0.94 20.17 -7.01
N TYR A 272 0.34 19.84 -6.88
CA TYR A 272 1.15 19.34 -8.00
C TYR A 272 0.55 18.08 -8.64
N VAL A 273 0.17 17.10 -7.84
CA VAL A 273 -0.39 15.84 -8.35
C VAL A 273 -1.73 16.08 -9.04
N LEU A 274 -2.60 16.93 -8.48
CA LEU A 274 -3.87 17.34 -9.09
C LEU A 274 -3.66 18.09 -10.41
N MET A 275 -2.76 19.08 -10.45
CA MET A 275 -2.43 19.84 -11.67
C MET A 275 -1.92 18.90 -12.77
N LYS A 276 -0.99 17.99 -12.43
CA LYS A 276 -0.48 16.96 -13.34
C LYS A 276 -1.58 16.06 -13.87
N LYS A 277 -2.51 15.65 -13.00
CA LYS A 277 -3.64 14.81 -13.40
C LYS A 277 -4.61 15.57 -14.31
N TYR A 278 -4.87 16.83 -14.01
CA TYR A 278 -5.71 17.71 -14.80
C TYR A 278 -5.19 17.83 -16.24
N VAL A 279 -3.91 18.20 -16.41
CA VAL A 279 -3.34 18.37 -17.76
C VAL A 279 -3.16 17.06 -18.52
N GLU A 280 -3.09 15.92 -17.83
CA GLU A 280 -3.13 14.60 -18.50
C GLU A 280 -4.50 14.33 -19.13
N LEU A 281 -5.58 14.70 -18.43
CA LEU A 281 -6.97 14.44 -18.84
C LEU A 281 -7.50 15.52 -19.80
N PHE A 282 -7.05 16.76 -19.62
CA PHE A 282 -7.42 17.94 -20.39
C PHE A 282 -6.16 18.63 -20.94
N PRO A 283 -5.54 18.09 -22.01
CA PRO A 283 -4.26 18.58 -22.49
C PRO A 283 -4.27 20.06 -22.88
N ASN A 284 -3.42 20.84 -22.20
CA ASN A 284 -3.17 22.24 -22.50
C ASN A 284 -1.68 22.51 -22.28
N LYS A 285 -0.95 22.87 -23.35
CA LYS A 285 0.51 23.04 -23.30
C LYS A 285 0.96 24.09 -22.29
N HIS A 286 0.16 25.14 -22.11
CA HIS A 286 0.50 26.22 -21.21
C HIS A 286 0.27 25.84 -19.74
N LEU A 287 -0.88 25.23 -19.41
CA LEU A 287 -1.12 24.67 -18.08
C LEU A 287 -0.10 23.56 -17.74
N GLN A 288 0.30 22.76 -18.73
CA GLN A 288 1.34 21.75 -18.55
C GLN A 288 2.68 22.37 -18.15
N ALA A 289 3.11 23.45 -18.81
CA ALA A 289 4.34 24.15 -18.47
C ALA A 289 4.32 24.68 -17.02
N ILE A 290 3.20 25.28 -16.60
CA ILE A 290 3.02 25.77 -15.22
C ILE A 290 3.11 24.62 -14.22
N ALA A 291 2.43 23.49 -14.48
CA ALA A 291 2.46 22.33 -13.59
C ALA A 291 3.87 21.71 -13.48
N GLU A 292 4.62 21.66 -14.59
CA GLU A 292 6.01 21.19 -14.60
C GLU A 292 6.95 22.12 -13.84
N GLU A 293 6.77 23.44 -13.97
CA GLU A 293 7.55 24.41 -13.22
C GLU A 293 7.22 24.35 -11.72
N PHE A 294 5.94 24.26 -11.37
CA PHE A 294 5.50 24.10 -9.97
C PHE A 294 6.20 22.92 -9.30
N GLY A 295 6.33 21.79 -10.00
CA GLY A 295 7.00 20.59 -9.48
C GLY A 295 8.53 20.73 -9.29
N LYS A 296 9.18 21.70 -9.95
CA LYS A 296 10.63 21.97 -9.82
C LYS A 296 10.97 22.87 -8.64
N LYS A 297 10.02 23.67 -8.15
CA LYS A 297 10.23 24.57 -7.03
C LYS A 297 10.26 23.79 -5.71
N GLU A 298 11.09 24.20 -4.77
CA GLU A 298 11.22 23.48 -3.49
C GLU A 298 10.03 23.76 -2.58
N LYS A 299 9.69 25.04 -2.30
CA LYS A 299 8.53 25.50 -1.51
C LYS A 299 8.36 27.03 -1.63
N GLY A 300 7.24 27.56 -1.13
CA GLY A 300 7.12 29.00 -0.83
C GLY A 300 6.38 29.84 -1.87
N LYS A 301 6.58 31.16 -1.83
CA LYS A 301 5.81 32.16 -2.61
C LYS A 301 5.77 31.89 -4.11
N GLU A 302 6.84 31.36 -4.68
CA GLU A 302 6.90 31.03 -6.11
C GLU A 302 5.90 29.93 -6.51
N LYS A 303 5.72 28.90 -5.66
CA LYS A 303 4.70 27.87 -5.88
C LYS A 303 3.30 28.45 -5.81
N GLU A 304 3.05 29.36 -4.86
CA GLU A 304 1.75 30.02 -4.74
C GLU A 304 1.44 30.84 -5.99
N VAL A 305 2.40 31.61 -6.51
CA VAL A 305 2.22 32.37 -7.76
C VAL A 305 1.88 31.45 -8.93
N LEU A 306 2.64 30.37 -9.11
CA LEU A 306 2.40 29.39 -10.18
C LEU A 306 1.04 28.69 -10.02
N PHE A 307 0.63 28.38 -8.78
CA PHE A 307 -0.68 27.81 -8.51
C PHE A 307 -1.79 28.78 -8.87
N GLN A 308 -1.71 30.05 -8.44
CA GLN A 308 -2.69 31.07 -8.79
C GLN A 308 -2.74 31.32 -10.31
N GLU A 309 -1.59 31.31 -10.99
CA GLU A 309 -1.54 31.40 -12.45
C GLU A 309 -2.24 30.21 -13.12
N PHE A 310 -2.00 28.98 -12.63
CA PHE A 310 -2.69 27.80 -13.11
C PHE A 310 -4.21 27.94 -12.94
N MET A 311 -4.65 28.34 -11.74
CA MET A 311 -6.08 28.49 -11.43
C MET A 311 -6.76 29.57 -12.28
N ALA A 312 -6.09 30.70 -12.52
CA ALA A 312 -6.60 31.79 -13.35
C ALA A 312 -6.79 31.42 -14.82
N LYS A 313 -6.13 30.36 -15.29
CA LYS A 313 -6.17 29.90 -16.69
C LYS A 313 -7.02 28.64 -16.88
N LEU A 314 -7.62 28.13 -15.82
CA LEU A 314 -8.61 27.07 -15.93
C LEU A 314 -9.85 27.62 -16.65
N PRO A 315 -10.50 26.81 -17.52
CA PRO A 315 -11.77 27.21 -18.10
C PRO A 315 -12.77 27.41 -16.97
N LEU A 316 -13.16 28.66 -16.72
CA LEU A 316 -14.27 29.00 -15.85
C LEU A 316 -15.53 28.46 -16.54
N ASN A 317 -16.11 27.42 -15.96
CA ASN A 317 -17.46 26.97 -16.30
C ASN A 317 -18.45 27.70 -15.40
#